data_AF-A0A151R9U2-F1
#
_entry.id   AF-A0A151R9U2-F1
#
_cell.length_a   1.000
_cell.length_b   1.000
_cell.length_c   1.000
_cell.angle_alpha   90.00
_cell.angle_beta   90.00
_cell.angle_gamma   90.00
#
_symmetry.space_group_name_H-M   'P 1'
#
loop_
_entity.id
_entity.type
_entity.pdbx_description
1 polymer ?
#
loop_
_entity_poly.entity_id
_entity_poly.type
_entity_poly.pdbx_seq_one_letter_code
_entity_poly.pdbx_strand_id
1 'polypeptide(L)'
;MLHFEDRDSHWRNRHNMNKKIMTRFVQFVNRVLLLHSLNASNIQSFSLSISVFYKDLCPLNRWISDVLNRGVKELCMNLTVQLEINAHSFLESPNLEKLKLRNCSIRIPTSRCLSSLTVLKFFGVTLISDPSNRSQKLILNFPVLRTYEAEDCTWVNVKSVTFEVPLLKVLSVKLPSWSTFTLSRTKFKFRASRLTQFSYGSIVAGSLKFEMLSHLELGNVAGEILLMFLMCTPFLKTLILEVLIQFKEEVLVPKLVPACFESNLQVVQFGRLNGDEHEMRFVKHVLEKALVLETVKYSVTKGLCRSNFENVKEKIFSFKRSEKLVLMEFMLV
;
A
#
# COMPACT_ATOMS: atom_id res chain seq x y z
N MET A 1 25.67 -2.53 -10.12
CA MET A 1 24.93 -1.67 -9.16
C MET A 1 25.81 -0.48 -8.85
N LEU A 2 25.28 0.75 -8.91
CA LEU A 2 25.95 1.95 -8.43
C LEU A 2 25.32 2.37 -7.09
N HIS A 3 26.15 2.55 -6.06
CA HIS A 3 25.70 3.03 -4.76
C HIS A 3 26.60 4.17 -4.31
N PHE A 4 26.00 5.30 -3.97
CA PHE A 4 26.67 6.47 -3.45
C PHE A 4 26.06 6.86 -2.11
N GLU A 5 26.91 7.08 -1.12
CA GLU A 5 26.54 7.57 0.19
C GLU A 5 27.53 8.64 0.63
N ASP A 6 27.03 9.76 1.14
CA ASP A 6 27.86 10.86 1.64
C ASP A 6 28.33 10.68 3.09
N ARG A 7 27.83 9.64 3.79
CA ARG A 7 28.13 9.41 5.21
C ARG A 7 29.39 8.59 5.45
N ASP A 8 30.25 9.20 6.26
CA ASP A 8 31.00 8.56 7.32
C ASP A 8 30.38 9.05 8.66
N SER A 9 30.09 8.16 9.61
CA SER A 9 29.13 8.34 10.73
C SER A 9 29.46 9.39 11.81
N HIS A 10 30.50 10.22 11.64
CA HIS A 10 31.10 10.99 12.75
C HIS A 10 31.12 12.53 12.64
N TRP A 11 30.65 13.15 11.55
CA TRP A 11 30.89 14.58 11.32
C TRP A 11 29.75 15.50 11.75
N ARG A 12 29.42 15.52 13.06
CA ARG A 12 28.33 16.37 13.57
C ARG A 12 28.66 17.86 13.74
N ASN A 13 29.92 18.32 13.69
CA ASN A 13 30.26 19.64 14.28
C ASN A 13 31.08 20.66 13.46
N ARG A 14 31.17 20.63 12.11
CA ARG A 14 31.84 21.73 11.36
C ARG A 14 31.22 22.07 10.00
N HIS A 15 30.49 23.19 9.91
CA HIS A 15 29.82 23.68 8.69
C HIS A 15 30.76 23.84 7.47
N ASN A 16 31.98 24.34 7.66
CA ASN A 16 32.91 24.57 6.55
C ASN A 16 33.59 23.27 6.06
N MET A 17 33.73 22.28 6.94
CA MET A 17 34.21 20.92 6.60
C MET A 17 33.17 20.20 5.74
N ASN A 18 31.89 20.34 6.11
CA ASN A 18 30.76 19.73 5.44
C ASN A 18 30.58 20.22 3.99
N LYS A 19 30.80 21.52 3.72
CA LYS A 19 30.75 22.06 2.35
C LYS A 19 31.84 21.47 1.44
N LYS A 20 33.10 21.39 1.91
CA LYS A 20 34.21 20.82 1.15
C LYS A 20 34.04 19.32 0.87
N ILE A 21 33.55 18.57 1.86
CA ILE A 21 33.24 17.14 1.72
C ILE A 21 32.15 16.94 0.65
N MET A 22 31.08 17.74 0.72
CA MET A 22 30.00 17.68 -0.27
C MET A 22 30.51 18.01 -1.68
N THR A 23 31.38 19.02 -1.86
CA THR A 23 31.98 19.32 -3.16
C THR A 23 32.78 18.13 -3.71
N ARG A 24 33.60 17.48 -2.88
CA ARG A 24 34.37 16.29 -3.29
C ARG A 24 33.47 15.12 -3.67
N PHE A 25 32.41 14.89 -2.89
CA PHE A 25 31.41 13.87 -3.19
C PHE A 25 30.72 14.15 -4.53
N VAL A 26 30.25 15.38 -4.76
CA VAL A 26 29.62 15.77 -6.04
C VAL A 26 30.58 15.57 -7.22
N GLN A 27 31.84 15.98 -7.09
CA GLN A 27 32.86 15.77 -8.11
C GLN A 27 33.10 14.27 -8.38
N PHE A 28 33.14 13.46 -7.34
CA PHE A 28 33.28 12.01 -7.45
C PHE A 28 32.08 11.39 -8.19
N VAL A 29 30.85 11.69 -7.78
CA VAL A 29 29.63 11.18 -8.45
C VAL A 29 29.60 11.62 -9.91
N ASN A 30 29.87 12.89 -10.20
CA ASN A 30 29.95 13.40 -11.57
C ASN A 30 30.98 12.62 -12.40
N ARG A 31 32.19 12.41 -11.86
CA ARG A 31 33.24 11.67 -12.56
C ARG A 31 32.84 10.23 -12.83
N VAL A 32 32.22 9.55 -11.86
CA VAL A 32 31.77 8.17 -12.03
C VAL A 32 30.64 8.09 -13.06
N LEU A 33 29.64 8.97 -13.01
CA LEU A 33 28.58 9.03 -14.01
C LEU A 33 29.12 9.36 -15.42
N LEU A 34 30.11 10.26 -15.53
CA LEU A 34 30.78 10.57 -16.79
C LEU A 34 31.61 9.38 -17.31
N LEU A 35 32.40 8.72 -16.48
CA LEU A 35 33.22 7.58 -16.88
C LEU A 35 32.37 6.38 -17.30
N HIS A 36 31.27 6.11 -16.60
CA HIS A 36 30.32 5.08 -17.01
C HIS A 36 29.45 5.49 -18.21
N SER A 37 29.54 6.73 -18.71
CA SER A 37 28.87 7.09 -19.98
C SER A 37 29.48 6.37 -21.18
N LEU A 38 30.71 5.85 -21.03
CA LEU A 38 31.45 5.16 -22.08
C LEU A 38 31.16 3.66 -22.15
N ASN A 39 30.63 3.04 -21.08
CA ASN A 39 30.32 1.60 -21.00
C ASN A 39 28.85 1.39 -20.57
N ALA A 40 27.94 1.52 -21.53
CA ALA A 40 26.52 1.78 -21.31
C ALA A 40 25.60 0.59 -20.94
N SER A 41 26.08 -0.65 -20.77
CA SER A 41 25.17 -1.82 -20.76
C SER A 41 24.90 -2.52 -19.43
N ASN A 42 25.59 -2.21 -18.31
CA ASN A 42 25.58 -3.11 -17.13
C ASN A 42 24.94 -2.55 -15.84
N ILE A 43 24.48 -1.29 -15.82
CA ILE A 43 24.00 -0.67 -14.58
C ILE A 43 22.49 -0.87 -14.42
N GLN A 44 22.10 -1.95 -13.74
CA GLN A 44 20.69 -2.26 -13.50
C GLN A 44 20.08 -1.49 -12.32
N SER A 45 20.91 -1.01 -11.39
CA SER A 45 20.47 -0.45 -10.11
C SER A 45 21.35 0.73 -9.71
N PHE A 46 20.71 1.83 -9.29
CA PHE A 46 21.33 3.04 -8.75
C PHE A 46 20.75 3.39 -7.38
N SER A 47 21.61 3.68 -6.43
CA SER A 47 21.26 4.09 -5.07
C SER A 47 22.04 5.33 -4.66
N LEU A 48 21.34 6.31 -4.08
CA LEU A 48 21.93 7.54 -3.57
C LEU A 48 21.42 7.86 -2.17
N SER A 49 22.34 7.98 -1.22
CA SER A 49 22.10 8.40 0.17
C SER A 49 22.80 9.74 0.41
N ILE A 50 22.03 10.79 0.71
CA ILE A 50 22.57 12.11 1.02
C ILE A 50 22.06 12.54 2.39
N SER A 51 22.99 12.75 3.31
CA SER A 51 22.75 13.12 4.68
C SER A 51 23.08 14.57 5.03
N VAL A 52 23.94 15.21 4.24
CA VAL A 52 24.31 16.61 4.35
C VAL A 52 24.06 17.27 3.01
N PHE A 53 23.13 18.22 2.97
CA PHE A 53 22.68 18.79 1.70
C PHE A 53 22.91 20.30 1.62
N TYR A 54 23.50 20.72 0.51
CA TYR A 54 23.61 22.11 0.08
C TYR A 54 22.97 22.25 -1.31
N LYS A 55 21.84 22.97 -1.38
CA LYS A 55 20.99 23.07 -2.58
C LYS A 55 21.74 23.49 -3.85
N ASP A 56 22.68 24.40 -3.70
CA ASP A 56 23.43 24.95 -4.84
C ASP A 56 24.57 24.03 -5.32
N LEU A 57 24.94 23.02 -4.53
CA LEU A 57 26.07 22.14 -4.85
C LEU A 57 25.66 20.82 -5.48
N CYS A 58 24.44 20.34 -5.23
CA CYS A 58 24.03 18.99 -5.63
C CYS A 58 23.12 19.02 -6.88
N PRO A 59 23.61 18.61 -8.07
CA PRO A 59 22.82 18.56 -9.28
C PRO A 59 21.92 17.29 -9.32
N LEU A 60 21.13 17.07 -8.27
CA LEU A 60 20.37 15.83 -8.04
C LEU A 60 19.48 15.45 -9.23
N ASN A 61 18.69 16.39 -9.76
CA ASN A 61 17.81 16.16 -10.91
C ASN A 61 18.60 15.80 -12.19
N ARG A 62 19.82 16.32 -12.33
CA ARG A 62 20.71 15.97 -13.46
C ARG A 62 21.17 14.52 -13.34
N TRP A 63 21.68 14.13 -12.17
CA TRP A 63 22.10 12.74 -11.91
C TRP A 63 20.98 11.74 -12.15
N ILE A 64 19.78 12.05 -11.66
CA ILE A 64 18.60 11.23 -11.89
C ILE A 64 18.33 11.05 -13.38
N SER A 65 18.32 12.15 -14.14
CA SER A 65 18.05 12.11 -15.58
C SER A 65 19.13 11.33 -16.32
N ASP A 66 20.40 11.56 -15.99
CA ASP A 66 21.55 10.84 -16.58
C ASP A 66 21.50 9.34 -16.32
N VAL A 67 21.04 8.93 -15.14
CA VAL A 67 20.91 7.51 -14.74
C VAL A 67 19.71 6.86 -15.44
N LEU A 68 18.56 7.55 -15.50
CA LEU A 68 17.36 7.00 -16.12
C LEU A 68 17.50 6.87 -17.64
N ASN A 69 18.18 7.81 -18.29
CA ASN A 69 18.50 7.74 -19.72
C ASN A 69 19.40 6.53 -20.07
N ARG A 70 20.03 5.89 -19.09
CA ARG A 70 20.85 4.68 -19.27
C ARG A 70 20.06 3.38 -19.11
N GLY A 71 18.74 3.47 -18.91
CA GLY A 71 17.88 2.29 -18.79
C GLY A 71 18.02 1.54 -17.47
N VAL A 72 18.36 2.25 -16.39
CA VAL A 72 18.39 1.67 -15.04
C VAL A 72 17.00 1.18 -14.64
N LYS A 73 16.96 -0.04 -14.10
CA LYS A 73 15.73 -0.72 -13.67
C LYS A 73 15.33 -0.39 -12.25
N GLU A 74 16.30 -0.09 -11.39
CA GLU A 74 16.05 0.17 -9.97
C GLU A 74 16.66 1.50 -9.54
N LEU A 75 15.84 2.36 -8.95
CA LEU A 75 16.27 3.63 -8.39
C LEU A 75 15.91 3.72 -6.91
N CYS A 76 16.91 3.89 -6.05
CA CYS A 76 16.75 4.10 -4.62
C CYS A 76 17.35 5.44 -4.20
N MET A 77 16.57 6.28 -3.52
CA MET A 77 17.06 7.55 -2.97
C MET A 77 16.68 7.69 -1.50
N ASN A 78 17.67 8.08 -0.69
CA ASN A 78 17.50 8.38 0.72
C ASN A 78 18.08 9.75 1.02
N LEU A 79 17.22 10.71 1.34
CA LEU A 79 17.62 12.07 1.65
C LEU A 79 17.39 12.34 3.15
N THR A 80 18.17 13.23 3.76
CA THR A 80 17.87 13.73 5.13
C THR A 80 17.12 15.06 5.12
N VAL A 81 17.09 15.73 3.98
CA VAL A 81 16.40 17.01 3.78
C VAL A 81 15.38 16.82 2.67
N GLN A 82 14.16 17.35 2.85
CA GLN A 82 13.13 17.33 1.81
C GLN A 82 13.55 18.20 0.62
N LEU A 83 13.92 17.53 -0.47
CA LEU A 83 14.30 18.18 -1.72
C LEU A 83 13.24 18.01 -2.78
N GLU A 84 13.06 19.06 -3.55
CA GLU A 84 12.19 19.02 -4.72
C GLU A 84 12.88 18.28 -5.86
N ILE A 85 12.30 17.12 -6.15
CA ILE A 85 12.69 16.27 -7.25
C ILE A 85 11.66 16.43 -8.35
N ASN A 86 12.14 16.63 -9.58
CA ASN A 86 11.25 16.66 -10.73
C ASN A 86 10.75 15.25 -11.04
N ALA A 87 9.44 15.04 -10.96
CA ALA A 87 8.86 13.72 -11.23
C ALA A 87 9.02 13.29 -12.69
N HIS A 88 9.09 14.23 -13.63
CA HIS A 88 9.12 13.96 -15.07
C HIS A 88 10.19 12.93 -15.45
N SER A 89 11.39 13.03 -14.86
CA SER A 89 12.47 12.10 -15.17
C SER A 89 12.10 10.64 -14.86
N PHE A 90 11.41 10.37 -13.74
CA PHE A 90 10.97 9.01 -13.39
C PHE A 90 9.75 8.54 -14.19
N LEU A 91 8.84 9.48 -14.47
CA LEU A 91 7.56 9.20 -15.11
C LEU A 91 7.73 8.73 -16.56
N GLU A 92 8.75 9.25 -17.24
CA GLU A 92 8.99 9.00 -18.66
C GLU A 92 9.96 7.83 -18.91
N SER A 93 10.55 7.23 -17.85
CA SER A 93 11.53 6.16 -18.02
C SER A 93 10.86 4.83 -18.40
N PRO A 94 11.12 4.27 -19.60
CA PRO A 94 10.50 3.02 -20.03
C PRO A 94 11.08 1.80 -19.31
N ASN A 95 12.27 1.91 -18.71
CA ASN A 95 13.01 0.79 -18.14
C ASN A 95 12.90 0.69 -16.62
N LEU A 96 12.38 1.72 -15.94
CA LEU A 96 12.36 1.77 -14.49
C LEU A 96 11.28 0.83 -13.92
N GLU A 97 11.73 -0.26 -13.31
CA GLU A 97 10.87 -1.30 -12.72
C GLU A 97 10.64 -1.08 -11.22
N LYS A 98 11.63 -0.54 -10.49
CA LYS A 98 11.56 -0.33 -9.04
C LYS A 98 11.97 1.09 -8.66
N LEU A 99 11.09 1.80 -7.94
CA LEU A 99 11.34 3.14 -7.43
C LEU A 99 11.16 3.16 -5.91
N LYS A 100 12.23 3.48 -5.17
CA LYS A 100 12.22 3.68 -3.72
C LYS A 100 12.72 5.08 -3.38
N LEU A 101 11.84 5.89 -2.80
CA LEU A 101 12.15 7.26 -2.42
C LEU A 101 11.94 7.48 -0.92
N ARG A 102 12.87 8.17 -0.29
CA ARG A 102 12.81 8.52 1.13
C ARG A 102 13.13 9.99 1.38
N ASN A 103 12.27 10.63 2.17
CA ASN A 103 12.36 12.01 2.65
C ASN A 103 12.55 13.05 1.53
N CYS A 104 11.77 12.96 0.45
CA CYS A 104 11.83 13.88 -0.67
C CYS A 104 10.48 14.56 -0.96
N SER A 105 10.52 15.67 -1.69
CA SER A 105 9.34 16.34 -2.21
C SER A 105 9.25 16.12 -3.72
N ILE A 106 8.10 15.71 -4.22
CA ILE A 106 7.90 15.38 -5.63
C ILE A 106 6.76 16.24 -6.17
N ARG A 107 7.03 16.98 -7.25
CA ARG A 107 5.97 17.66 -8.00
C ARG A 107 5.36 16.72 -9.02
N ILE A 108 4.09 16.37 -8.85
CA ILE A 108 3.40 15.46 -9.76
C ILE A 108 2.80 16.26 -10.93
N PRO A 109 3.06 15.89 -12.19
CA PRO A 109 2.36 16.46 -13.33
C PRO A 109 0.89 16.02 -13.37
N THR A 110 0.05 16.86 -13.99
CA THR A 110 -1.41 16.75 -13.95
C THR A 110 -2.01 15.54 -14.68
N SER A 111 -1.24 14.81 -15.51
CA SER A 111 -1.63 13.50 -16.06
C SER A 111 -0.48 12.80 -16.82
N ARG A 112 -0.13 11.55 -16.45
CA ARG A 112 0.21 10.39 -17.34
C ARG A 112 0.96 9.24 -16.64
N CYS A 113 0.88 8.08 -17.30
CA CYS A 113 1.29 6.71 -16.92
C CYS A 113 2.72 6.51 -16.44
N LEU A 114 2.87 5.62 -15.45
CA LEU A 114 4.11 4.94 -15.09
C LEU A 114 4.02 3.48 -15.58
N SER A 115 4.34 3.25 -16.85
CA SER A 115 3.97 2.03 -17.56
C SER A 115 4.80 0.79 -17.21
N SER A 116 6.02 0.95 -16.70
CA SER A 116 6.96 -0.16 -16.41
C SER A 116 7.17 -0.45 -14.92
N LEU A 117 6.73 0.44 -14.02
CA LEU A 117 6.95 0.27 -12.58
C LEU A 117 6.18 -0.93 -12.02
N THR A 118 6.93 -1.87 -11.45
CA THR A 118 6.41 -3.05 -10.75
C THR A 118 6.40 -2.85 -9.23
N VAL A 119 7.33 -2.05 -8.70
CA VAL A 119 7.47 -1.75 -7.27
C VAL A 119 7.63 -0.25 -7.05
N LEU A 120 6.78 0.32 -6.20
CA LEU A 120 6.83 1.71 -5.79
C LEU A 120 6.83 1.80 -4.27
N LYS A 121 7.87 2.41 -3.69
CA LYS A 121 8.01 2.57 -2.24
C LYS A 121 8.33 4.02 -1.87
N PHE A 122 7.50 4.63 -1.04
CA PHE A 122 7.67 5.99 -0.53
C PHE A 122 7.75 5.99 0.99
N PHE A 123 8.73 6.71 1.54
CA PHE A 123 8.93 6.85 2.98
C PHE A 123 9.19 8.32 3.31
N GLY A 124 8.30 9.00 4.04
CA GLY A 124 8.46 10.43 4.34
C GLY A 124 8.38 11.34 3.11
N VAL A 125 7.66 10.94 2.06
CA VAL A 125 7.59 11.67 0.78
C VAL A 125 6.44 12.68 0.77
N THR A 126 6.72 13.91 0.35
CA THR A 126 5.72 14.96 0.15
C THR A 126 5.38 15.08 -1.34
N LEU A 127 4.14 14.79 -1.70
CA LEU A 127 3.64 14.84 -3.07
C LEU A 127 2.86 16.14 -3.28
N ILE A 128 3.36 17.00 -4.17
CA ILE A 128 2.83 18.35 -4.40
C ILE A 128 2.18 18.37 -5.77
N SER A 129 0.88 18.65 -5.82
CA SER A 129 0.18 18.95 -7.07
C SER A 129 0.17 20.44 -7.34
N ASP A 130 0.21 20.80 -8.63
CA ASP A 130 0.03 22.18 -9.07
C ASP A 130 -1.34 22.74 -8.62
N PRO A 131 -1.39 23.91 -7.95
CA PRO A 131 -2.62 24.52 -7.47
C PRO A 131 -3.60 24.95 -8.58
N SER A 132 -3.16 25.06 -9.83
CA SER A 132 -4.00 25.42 -10.98
C SER A 132 -4.98 24.33 -11.42
N ASN A 133 -4.83 23.09 -10.92
CA ASN A 133 -5.74 21.99 -11.23
C ASN A 133 -7.10 22.20 -10.55
N ARG A 134 -8.05 22.80 -11.30
CA ARG A 134 -9.41 23.16 -10.86
C ARG A 134 -10.21 22.03 -10.20
N SER A 135 -9.88 20.76 -10.48
CA SER A 135 -10.60 19.61 -9.94
C SER A 135 -10.03 19.07 -8.61
N GLN A 136 -8.77 19.38 -8.29
CA GLN A 136 -7.99 18.79 -7.19
C GLN A 136 -8.08 17.25 -7.11
N LYS A 137 -8.44 16.60 -8.24
CA LYS A 137 -8.57 15.16 -8.40
C LYS A 137 -7.45 14.68 -9.30
N LEU A 138 -6.65 13.76 -8.80
CA LEU A 138 -5.51 13.19 -9.51
C LEU A 138 -5.83 11.74 -9.88
N ILE A 139 -5.51 11.35 -11.11
CA ILE A 139 -5.57 9.96 -11.56
C ILE A 139 -4.16 9.53 -11.94
N LEU A 140 -3.67 8.49 -11.27
CA LEU A 140 -2.35 7.91 -11.49
C LEU A 140 -2.50 6.51 -12.07
N ASN A 141 -1.87 6.26 -13.22
CA ASN A 141 -1.99 4.99 -13.92
C ASN A 141 -0.69 4.18 -13.84
N PHE A 142 -0.82 2.95 -13.36
CA PHE A 142 0.23 2.01 -13.04
C PHE A 142 -0.18 0.60 -13.53
N PRO A 143 -0.10 0.33 -14.83
CA PRO A 143 -0.68 -0.87 -15.44
C PRO A 143 -0.01 -2.17 -14.96
N VAL A 144 1.27 -2.13 -14.58
CA VAL A 144 2.05 -3.33 -14.20
C VAL A 144 2.49 -3.36 -12.73
N LEU A 145 2.03 -2.40 -11.91
CA LEU A 145 2.46 -2.27 -10.52
C LEU A 145 1.92 -3.42 -9.67
N ARG A 146 2.83 -4.10 -8.96
CA ARG A 146 2.55 -5.25 -8.10
C ARG A 146 2.63 -4.91 -6.62
N THR A 147 3.49 -3.95 -6.26
CA THR A 147 3.74 -3.55 -4.88
C THR A 147 3.74 -2.03 -4.75
N TYR A 148 2.88 -1.50 -3.88
CA TYR A 148 2.89 -0.11 -3.45
C TYR A 148 3.05 -0.05 -1.93
N GLU A 149 4.10 0.62 -1.47
CA GLU A 149 4.34 0.89 -0.05
C GLU A 149 4.49 2.40 0.15
N ALA A 150 3.74 2.96 1.10
CA ALA A 150 3.83 4.36 1.47
C ALA A 150 3.84 4.47 2.99
N GLU A 151 4.85 5.12 3.56
CA GLU A 151 4.96 5.38 4.98
C GLU A 151 5.24 6.87 5.17
N ASP A 152 4.54 7.51 6.11
CA ASP A 152 4.71 8.92 6.46
C ASP A 152 4.62 9.89 5.26
N CYS A 153 3.81 9.56 4.25
CA CYS A 153 3.68 10.35 3.04
C CYS A 153 2.56 11.39 3.15
N THR A 154 2.76 12.57 2.56
CA THR A 154 1.78 13.67 2.56
C THR A 154 1.41 14.11 1.15
N TRP A 155 0.16 14.51 0.96
CA TRP A 155 -0.35 15.00 -0.32
C TRP A 155 -0.82 16.45 -0.16
N VAL A 156 -0.16 17.36 -0.87
CA VAL A 156 -0.41 18.80 -0.80
C VAL A 156 -1.21 19.23 -2.03
N ASN A 157 -2.24 20.04 -1.81
CA ASN A 157 -3.15 20.57 -2.84
C ASN A 157 -3.98 19.50 -3.60
N VAL A 158 -4.21 18.33 -2.99
CA VAL A 158 -5.00 17.25 -3.61
C VAL A 158 -6.17 16.83 -2.72
N LYS A 159 -7.40 16.89 -3.26
CA LYS A 159 -8.62 16.44 -2.58
C LYS A 159 -8.88 14.94 -2.75
N SER A 160 -8.51 14.37 -3.89
CA SER A 160 -8.68 12.94 -4.12
C SER A 160 -7.65 12.41 -5.12
N VAL A 161 -7.15 11.21 -4.85
CA VAL A 161 -6.24 10.48 -5.72
C VAL A 161 -6.89 9.16 -6.10
N THR A 162 -6.91 8.83 -7.39
CA THR A 162 -7.32 7.54 -7.91
C THR A 162 -6.12 6.84 -8.53
N PHE A 163 -5.82 5.64 -8.06
CA PHE A 163 -4.80 4.76 -8.60
C PHE A 163 -5.46 3.72 -9.52
N GLU A 164 -5.10 3.73 -10.80
CA GLU A 164 -5.42 2.67 -11.76
C GLU A 164 -4.29 1.62 -11.69
N VAL A 165 -4.54 0.54 -10.96
CA VAL A 165 -3.51 -0.43 -10.53
C VAL A 165 -4.02 -1.88 -10.66
N PRO A 166 -4.32 -2.35 -11.89
CA PRO A 166 -5.04 -3.61 -12.11
C PRO A 166 -4.28 -4.85 -11.63
N LEU A 167 -2.94 -4.79 -11.55
CA LEU A 167 -2.08 -5.92 -11.15
C LEU A 167 -1.55 -5.82 -9.72
N LEU A 168 -2.04 -4.87 -8.91
CA LEU A 168 -1.54 -4.65 -7.56
C LEU A 168 -1.89 -5.81 -6.63
N LYS A 169 -0.84 -6.40 -6.03
CA LYS A 169 -0.94 -7.52 -5.09
C LYS A 169 -0.69 -7.07 -3.66
N VAL A 170 0.27 -6.17 -3.46
CA VAL A 170 0.71 -5.71 -2.13
C VAL A 170 0.48 -4.21 -2.01
N LEU A 171 -0.28 -3.81 -1.00
CA LEU A 171 -0.51 -2.42 -0.64
C LEU A 171 -0.22 -2.17 0.84
N SER A 172 0.84 -1.42 1.15
CA SER A 172 1.11 -0.97 2.52
C SER A 172 1.03 0.54 2.59
N VAL A 173 0.18 1.08 3.47
CA VAL A 173 0.05 2.53 3.66
C VAL A 173 0.05 2.84 5.16
N LYS A 174 1.12 3.44 5.67
CA LYS A 174 1.23 3.89 7.06
C LYS A 174 1.21 5.41 7.09
N LEU A 175 0.34 5.99 7.91
CA LEU A 175 0.25 7.44 8.06
C LEU A 175 1.22 7.94 9.15
N PRO A 176 1.63 9.22 9.10
CA PRO A 176 2.50 9.82 10.11
C PRO A 176 1.94 9.67 11.52
N SER A 177 2.76 9.14 12.45
CA SER A 177 2.39 8.99 13.86
C SER A 177 2.11 10.30 14.59
N TRP A 178 2.59 11.43 14.06
CA TRP A 178 2.46 12.76 14.69
C TRP A 178 1.32 13.63 14.14
N SER A 179 0.60 13.18 13.10
CA SER A 179 -0.44 14.00 12.47
C SER A 179 -1.82 13.76 13.07
N THR A 180 -2.03 14.25 14.29
CA THR A 180 -3.38 14.40 14.88
C THR A 180 -4.10 15.68 14.42
N PHE A 181 -3.44 16.58 13.67
CA PHE A 181 -4.00 17.93 13.40
C PHE A 181 -3.98 18.42 11.94
N THR A 182 -3.44 17.68 10.98
CA THR A 182 -3.55 18.03 9.55
C THR A 182 -3.88 16.81 8.73
N LEU A 183 -5.07 16.25 8.96
CA LEU A 183 -5.69 15.34 8.00
C LEU A 183 -5.77 16.07 6.67
N SER A 184 -4.84 15.77 5.75
CA SER A 184 -5.13 15.96 4.34
C SER A 184 -6.41 15.15 4.11
N ARG A 185 -7.53 15.84 3.87
CA ARG A 185 -8.84 15.24 3.53
C ARG A 185 -8.79 14.45 2.21
N THR A 186 -7.60 14.13 1.73
CA THR A 186 -7.32 13.45 0.48
C THR A 186 -7.90 12.06 0.54
N LYS A 187 -8.89 11.82 -0.32
CA LYS A 187 -9.53 10.52 -0.47
C LYS A 187 -8.74 9.70 -1.47
N PHE A 188 -8.28 8.52 -1.07
CA PHE A 188 -7.57 7.60 -1.96
C PHE A 188 -8.50 6.51 -2.45
N LYS A 189 -8.46 6.30 -3.75
CA LYS A 189 -9.22 5.26 -4.45
C LYS A 189 -8.25 4.37 -5.17
N PHE A 190 -8.34 3.07 -4.94
CA PHE A 190 -7.53 2.07 -5.64
C PHE A 190 -8.44 1.25 -6.53
N ARG A 191 -8.23 1.33 -7.84
CA ARG A 191 -8.81 0.42 -8.83
C ARG A 191 -7.88 -0.78 -8.98
N ALA A 192 -7.89 -1.61 -7.94
CA ALA A 192 -7.15 -2.87 -7.85
C ALA A 192 -8.15 -4.03 -7.82
N SER A 193 -7.86 -5.10 -8.55
CA SER A 193 -8.68 -6.32 -8.59
C SER A 193 -7.95 -7.56 -8.08
N ARG A 194 -6.64 -7.48 -7.83
CA ARG A 194 -5.76 -8.62 -7.49
C ARG A 194 -5.05 -8.47 -6.15
N LEU A 195 -5.63 -7.69 -5.24
CA LEU A 195 -5.00 -7.37 -3.95
C LEU A 195 -5.00 -8.62 -3.05
N THR A 196 -3.82 -9.07 -2.62
CA THR A 196 -3.64 -10.25 -1.76
C THR A 196 -3.04 -9.91 -0.40
N GLN A 197 -2.34 -8.79 -0.29
CA GLN A 197 -1.73 -8.35 0.96
C GLN A 197 -1.99 -6.85 1.15
N PHE A 198 -2.45 -6.48 2.33
CA PHE A 198 -2.58 -5.08 2.69
C PHE A 198 -2.31 -4.81 4.16
N SER A 199 -1.68 -3.67 4.39
CA SER A 199 -1.31 -3.19 5.71
C SER A 199 -1.62 -1.70 5.75
N TYR A 200 -2.44 -1.27 6.71
CA TYR A 200 -2.75 0.14 6.89
C TYR A 200 -2.49 0.56 8.32
N GLY A 201 -1.64 1.55 8.49
CA GLY A 201 -1.15 2.02 9.78
C GLY A 201 -1.96 3.16 10.40
N SER A 202 -3.25 3.30 10.07
CA SER A 202 -4.10 4.35 10.65
C SER A 202 -5.49 3.86 11.04
N ILE A 203 -5.99 4.39 12.14
CA ILE A 203 -7.29 4.05 12.74
C ILE A 203 -8.46 4.62 11.89
N VAL A 204 -8.19 5.51 10.93
CA VAL A 204 -9.24 6.15 10.12
C VAL A 204 -9.37 5.45 8.76
N ALA A 205 -10.17 4.38 8.72
CA ALA A 205 -10.51 3.63 7.50
C ALA A 205 -11.34 4.43 6.47
N GLY A 206 -11.88 5.60 6.83
CA GLY A 206 -12.83 6.35 6.01
C GLY A 206 -12.27 7.01 4.74
N SER A 207 -10.94 7.08 4.57
CA SER A 207 -10.31 7.76 3.43
C SER A 207 -9.91 6.83 2.27
N LEU A 208 -9.88 5.51 2.49
CA LEU A 208 -9.46 4.50 1.51
C LEU A 208 -10.66 3.74 0.93
N LYS A 209 -10.73 3.61 -0.40
CA LYS A 209 -11.73 2.76 -1.09
C LYS A 209 -11.10 1.91 -2.21
N PHE A 210 -11.49 0.66 -2.31
CA PHE A 210 -11.16 -0.27 -3.37
C PHE A 210 -12.37 -0.46 -4.31
N GLU A 211 -12.36 0.22 -5.45
CA GLU A 211 -13.56 0.31 -6.32
C GLU A 211 -13.82 -0.94 -7.18
N MET A 212 -12.83 -1.83 -7.35
CA MET A 212 -12.93 -2.99 -8.24
C MET A 212 -12.69 -4.34 -7.54
N LEU A 213 -12.39 -4.33 -6.24
CA LEU A 213 -12.09 -5.55 -5.52
C LEU A 213 -13.38 -6.30 -5.20
N SER A 214 -13.64 -7.35 -5.97
CA SER A 214 -14.81 -8.23 -5.81
C SER A 214 -14.47 -9.54 -5.12
N HIS A 215 -13.19 -9.90 -5.06
CA HIS A 215 -12.69 -11.10 -4.41
C HIS A 215 -11.53 -10.73 -3.49
N LEU A 216 -11.60 -11.14 -2.23
CA LEU A 216 -10.58 -10.90 -1.21
C LEU A 216 -10.27 -12.22 -0.51
N GLU A 217 -9.02 -12.64 -0.60
CA GLU A 217 -8.48 -13.81 0.11
C GLU A 217 -7.45 -13.33 1.13
N LEU A 218 -7.63 -13.75 2.37
CA LEU A 218 -6.76 -13.42 3.49
C LEU A 218 -6.26 -14.71 4.12
N GLY A 219 -4.94 -14.80 4.30
CA GLY A 219 -4.30 -15.87 5.05
C GLY A 219 -4.61 -15.75 6.54
N ASN A 220 -3.60 -15.38 7.34
CA ASN A 220 -3.78 -15.10 8.76
C ASN A 220 -4.16 -13.64 8.97
N VAL A 221 -5.30 -13.36 9.59
CA VAL A 221 -5.77 -11.98 9.80
C VAL A 221 -6.36 -11.76 11.19
N ALA A 222 -6.12 -10.58 11.76
CA ALA A 222 -6.79 -10.11 12.97
C ALA A 222 -8.10 -9.39 12.62
N GLY A 223 -9.11 -9.51 13.47
CA GLY A 223 -10.47 -9.02 13.24
C GLY A 223 -10.56 -7.52 12.96
N GLU A 224 -9.74 -6.70 13.64
CA GLU A 224 -9.68 -5.25 13.39
C GLU A 224 -9.24 -4.93 11.97
N ILE A 225 -8.23 -5.66 11.47
CA ILE A 225 -7.73 -5.51 10.10
C ILE A 225 -8.78 -6.01 9.11
N LEU A 226 -9.43 -7.16 9.40
CA LEU A 226 -10.52 -7.69 8.58
C LEU A 226 -11.68 -6.69 8.44
N LEU A 227 -12.13 -6.07 9.54
CA LEU A 227 -13.19 -5.06 9.49
C LEU A 227 -12.76 -3.86 8.66
N MET A 228 -11.53 -3.38 8.84
CA MET A 228 -10.98 -2.30 8.02
C MET A 228 -11.00 -2.65 6.52
N PHE A 229 -10.65 -3.89 6.14
CA PHE A 229 -10.77 -4.35 4.75
C PHE A 229 -12.19 -4.27 4.22
N LEU A 230 -13.15 -4.80 4.98
CA LEU A 230 -14.56 -4.82 4.59
C LEU A 230 -15.09 -3.39 4.40
N MET A 231 -14.71 -2.47 5.30
CA MET A 231 -15.08 -1.04 5.19
C MET A 231 -14.50 -0.36 3.95
N CYS A 232 -13.33 -0.80 3.49
CA CYS A 232 -12.68 -0.24 2.30
C CYS A 232 -13.11 -0.91 0.99
N THR A 233 -13.87 -2.02 1.01
CA THR A 233 -14.18 -2.85 -0.16
C THR A 233 -15.69 -2.91 -0.44
N PRO A 234 -16.31 -1.79 -0.87
CA PRO A 234 -17.77 -1.71 -0.98
C PRO A 234 -18.38 -2.67 -2.00
N PHE A 235 -17.61 -3.15 -2.98
CA PHE A 235 -18.05 -4.04 -4.05
C PHE A 235 -17.59 -5.49 -3.87
N LEU A 236 -17.16 -5.86 -2.64
CA LEU A 236 -16.70 -7.20 -2.35
C LEU A 236 -17.85 -8.21 -2.47
N LYS A 237 -17.65 -9.24 -3.29
CA LYS A 237 -18.60 -10.34 -3.51
C LYS A 237 -18.18 -11.63 -2.82
N THR A 238 -16.88 -11.90 -2.78
CA THR A 238 -16.32 -13.11 -2.19
C THR A 238 -15.24 -12.77 -1.18
N LEU A 239 -15.38 -13.30 0.03
CA LEU A 239 -14.39 -13.23 1.10
C LEU A 239 -13.90 -14.64 1.44
N ILE A 240 -12.59 -14.87 1.38
CA ILE A 240 -11.95 -16.12 1.82
C ILE A 240 -11.02 -15.79 2.99
N LEU A 241 -11.19 -16.48 4.11
CA LEU A 241 -10.40 -16.34 5.33
C LEU A 241 -9.76 -17.67 5.69
N GLU A 242 -8.44 -17.80 5.55
CA GLU A 242 -7.74 -19.03 5.93
C GLU A 242 -7.68 -19.20 7.45
N VAL A 243 -7.24 -18.15 8.18
CA VAL A 243 -7.18 -18.16 9.65
C VAL A 243 -7.57 -16.79 10.21
N LEU A 244 -8.56 -16.78 11.11
CA LEU A 244 -8.92 -15.59 11.90
C LEU A 244 -8.27 -15.71 13.27
N ILE A 245 -7.35 -14.81 13.62
CA ILE A 245 -6.57 -14.91 14.87
C ILE A 245 -7.34 -14.37 16.08
N GLN A 246 -8.15 -13.33 15.88
CA GLN A 246 -8.93 -12.67 16.92
C GLN A 246 -10.10 -11.90 16.32
N PHE A 247 -11.20 -11.75 17.05
CA PHE A 247 -12.33 -10.92 16.67
C PHE A 247 -13.10 -10.48 17.92
N LYS A 248 -13.24 -9.16 18.07
CA LYS A 248 -13.98 -8.52 19.16
C LYS A 248 -15.10 -7.68 18.55
N GLU A 249 -16.33 -8.01 18.93
CA GLU A 249 -17.53 -7.34 18.42
C GLU A 249 -17.62 -5.87 18.91
N GLU A 250 -17.03 -5.57 20.08
CA GLU A 250 -16.99 -4.23 20.69
C GLU A 250 -16.21 -3.16 19.89
N VAL A 251 -15.40 -3.56 18.89
CA VAL A 251 -14.73 -2.63 17.97
C VAL A 251 -15.71 -2.05 16.94
N LEU A 252 -16.87 -2.70 16.76
CA LEU A 252 -17.92 -2.21 15.90
C LEU A 252 -18.72 -1.15 16.67
N VAL A 253 -18.54 0.12 16.30
CA VAL A 253 -19.62 1.08 16.54
C VAL A 253 -20.86 0.48 15.87
N PRO A 254 -22.00 0.29 16.56
CA PRO A 254 -23.18 -0.42 16.03
C PRO A 254 -23.74 0.10 14.69
N LYS A 255 -23.21 1.23 14.19
CA LYS A 255 -23.56 1.91 12.94
C LYS A 255 -22.57 1.70 11.79
N LEU A 256 -21.46 0.98 11.98
CA LEU A 256 -20.43 0.76 10.96
C LEU A 256 -20.57 -0.62 10.31
N VAL A 257 -21.71 -0.89 9.67
CA VAL A 257 -21.86 -2.07 8.81
C VAL A 257 -21.11 -1.80 7.50
N PRO A 258 -20.22 -2.70 7.04
CA PRO A 258 -19.56 -2.54 5.75
C PRO A 258 -20.57 -2.50 4.61
N ALA A 259 -20.41 -1.55 3.68
CA ALA A 259 -21.33 -1.40 2.54
C ALA A 259 -21.47 -2.68 1.69
N CYS A 260 -20.42 -3.52 1.64
CA CYS A 260 -20.48 -4.81 0.96
C CYS A 260 -21.45 -5.79 1.61
N PHE A 261 -21.65 -5.77 2.93
CA PHE A 261 -22.60 -6.64 3.62
C PHE A 261 -24.05 -6.34 3.19
N GLU A 262 -24.35 -5.07 2.95
CA GLU A 262 -25.69 -4.65 2.57
C GLU A 262 -26.03 -5.02 1.12
N SER A 263 -25.04 -5.02 0.22
CA SER A 263 -25.31 -4.93 -1.22
C SER A 263 -24.54 -5.87 -2.14
N ASN A 264 -23.42 -6.46 -1.71
CA ASN A 264 -22.53 -7.17 -2.62
C ASN A 264 -22.01 -8.53 -2.14
N LEU A 265 -21.83 -8.75 -0.83
CA LEU A 265 -21.15 -9.93 -0.29
C LEU A 265 -22.03 -11.17 -0.41
N GLN A 266 -21.70 -12.04 -1.35
CA GLN A 266 -22.46 -13.24 -1.71
C GLN A 266 -21.86 -14.51 -1.12
N VAL A 267 -20.53 -14.61 -1.09
CA VAL A 267 -19.82 -15.83 -0.68
C VAL A 267 -18.81 -15.53 0.41
N VAL A 268 -18.85 -16.29 1.50
CA VAL A 268 -17.83 -16.27 2.55
C VAL A 268 -17.27 -17.68 2.76
N GLN A 269 -15.96 -17.82 2.76
CA GLN A 269 -15.28 -19.09 3.03
C GLN A 269 -14.34 -18.96 4.22
N PHE A 270 -14.48 -19.88 5.16
CA PHE A 270 -13.58 -20.12 6.27
C PHE A 270 -12.71 -21.33 5.93
N GLY A 271 -11.41 -21.12 5.72
CA GLY A 271 -10.42 -22.13 5.32
C GLY A 271 -9.95 -23.01 6.47
N ARG A 272 -9.94 -22.47 7.70
CA ARG A 272 -9.76 -23.26 8.93
C ARG A 272 -10.68 -22.71 10.00
N LEU A 273 -11.67 -23.51 10.37
CA LEU A 273 -12.59 -23.21 11.46
C LEU A 273 -12.37 -24.22 12.59
N ASN A 274 -11.91 -23.75 13.75
CA ASN A 274 -11.69 -24.58 14.94
C ASN A 274 -12.87 -24.54 15.92
N GLY A 275 -13.81 -23.61 15.74
CA GLY A 275 -14.93 -23.43 16.67
C GLY A 275 -14.61 -22.47 17.82
N ASP A 276 -13.48 -21.77 17.74
CA ASP A 276 -13.05 -20.84 18.77
C ASP A 276 -14.06 -19.69 18.91
N GLU A 277 -14.17 -19.14 20.11
CA GLU A 277 -15.20 -18.16 20.42
C GLU A 277 -15.16 -16.94 19.47
N HIS A 278 -13.97 -16.47 19.14
CA HIS A 278 -13.77 -15.33 18.26
C HIS A 278 -14.14 -15.63 16.79
N GLU A 279 -13.86 -16.84 16.30
CA GLU A 279 -14.32 -17.30 14.98
C GLU A 279 -15.85 -17.32 14.94
N MET A 280 -16.47 -17.91 15.97
CA MET A 280 -17.92 -18.02 16.08
C MET A 280 -18.60 -16.65 16.16
N ARG A 281 -18.00 -15.66 16.82
CA ARG A 281 -18.49 -14.28 16.81
C ARG A 281 -18.47 -13.68 15.40
N PHE A 282 -17.41 -13.88 14.63
CA PHE A 282 -17.37 -13.36 13.26
C PHE A 282 -18.33 -14.10 12.33
N VAL A 283 -18.46 -15.43 12.46
CA VAL A 283 -19.46 -16.22 11.72
C VAL A 283 -20.87 -15.68 12.00
N LYS A 284 -21.22 -15.50 13.27
CA LYS A 284 -22.49 -14.91 13.67
C LYS A 284 -22.69 -13.52 13.06
N HIS A 285 -21.66 -12.66 13.15
CA HIS A 285 -21.71 -11.31 12.61
C HIS A 285 -22.00 -11.28 11.10
N VAL A 286 -21.33 -12.14 10.32
CA VAL A 286 -21.58 -12.27 8.88
C VAL A 286 -23.01 -12.73 8.60
N LEU A 287 -23.48 -13.78 9.28
CA LEU A 287 -24.81 -14.34 9.07
C LEU A 287 -25.93 -13.36 9.43
N GLU A 288 -25.74 -12.55 10.46
CA GLU A 288 -26.74 -11.58 10.91
C GLU A 288 -26.75 -10.29 10.08
N LYS A 289 -25.60 -9.87 9.52
CA LYS A 289 -25.44 -8.53 8.91
C LYS A 289 -25.32 -8.54 7.38
N ALA A 290 -24.89 -9.64 6.76
CA ALA A 290 -24.78 -9.72 5.30
C ALA A 290 -26.14 -10.06 4.68
N LEU A 291 -26.77 -9.08 4.03
CA LEU A 291 -28.15 -9.18 3.54
C LEU A 291 -28.29 -9.98 2.25
N VAL A 292 -27.27 -9.94 1.39
CA VAL A 292 -27.27 -10.60 0.07
C VAL A 292 -26.45 -11.89 0.05
N LEU A 293 -26.10 -12.42 1.23
CA LEU A 293 -25.29 -13.62 1.38
C LEU A 293 -26.02 -14.84 0.79
N GLU A 294 -25.31 -15.62 -0.03
CA GLU A 294 -25.84 -16.77 -0.75
C GLU A 294 -25.22 -18.07 -0.25
N THR A 295 -23.92 -18.06 0.01
CA THR A 295 -23.18 -19.26 0.41
C THR A 295 -22.15 -18.95 1.49
N VAL A 296 -22.11 -19.79 2.52
CA VAL A 296 -21.01 -19.82 3.48
C VAL A 296 -20.38 -21.21 3.48
N LYS A 297 -19.06 -21.24 3.32
CA LYS A 297 -18.27 -22.47 3.27
C LYS A 297 -17.39 -22.57 4.51
N TYR A 298 -17.44 -23.70 5.19
CA TYR A 298 -16.67 -23.96 6.38
C TYR A 298 -15.75 -25.16 6.14
N SER A 299 -14.45 -24.89 6.12
CA SER A 299 -13.42 -25.92 6.09
C SER A 299 -12.99 -26.22 7.53
N VAL A 300 -13.25 -27.44 7.98
CA VAL A 300 -12.97 -27.86 9.35
C VAL A 300 -11.68 -28.66 9.41
N THR A 301 -10.87 -28.36 10.42
CA THR A 301 -9.55 -28.98 10.63
C THR A 301 -9.69 -30.46 11.03
N LYS A 302 -8.85 -31.35 10.47
CA LYS A 302 -8.85 -32.80 10.82
C LYS A 302 -8.65 -33.08 12.32
N GLY A 303 -8.06 -32.15 13.05
CA GLY A 303 -7.82 -32.27 14.49
C GLY A 303 -9.08 -32.14 15.34
N LEU A 304 -10.19 -31.66 14.78
CA LEU A 304 -11.44 -31.53 15.50
C LEU A 304 -12.09 -32.91 15.66
N CYS A 305 -12.32 -33.35 16.91
CA CYS A 305 -13.05 -34.60 17.14
C CYS A 305 -14.51 -34.47 16.65
N ARG A 306 -15.12 -35.60 16.27
CA ARG A 306 -16.47 -35.64 15.69
C ARG A 306 -17.53 -34.93 16.55
N SER A 307 -17.45 -35.08 17.88
CA SER A 307 -18.35 -34.39 18.82
C SER A 307 -18.17 -32.88 18.79
N ASN A 308 -16.94 -32.37 18.70
CA ASN A 308 -16.68 -30.94 18.61
C ASN A 308 -17.16 -30.37 17.27
N PHE A 309 -17.04 -31.13 16.18
CA PHE A 309 -17.55 -30.72 14.87
C PHE A 309 -19.08 -30.56 14.88
N GLU A 310 -19.82 -31.53 15.42
CA GLU A 310 -21.29 -31.41 15.52
C GLU A 310 -21.68 -30.25 16.44
N ASN A 311 -20.98 -30.03 17.56
CA ASN A 311 -21.24 -28.89 18.44
C ASN A 311 -21.03 -27.54 17.72
N VAL A 312 -19.97 -27.40 16.92
CA VAL A 312 -19.71 -26.20 16.13
C VAL A 312 -20.81 -26.01 15.08
N LYS A 313 -21.20 -27.08 14.41
CA LYS A 313 -22.26 -27.07 13.40
C LYS A 313 -23.60 -26.65 14.00
N GLU A 314 -24.03 -27.27 15.11
CA GLU A 314 -25.25 -26.91 15.84
C GLU A 314 -25.24 -25.44 16.27
N LYS A 315 -24.10 -24.97 16.80
CA LYS A 315 -23.94 -23.57 17.18
C LYS A 315 -24.11 -22.62 16.00
N ILE A 316 -23.54 -22.93 14.83
CA ILE A 316 -23.72 -22.14 13.61
C ILE A 316 -25.18 -22.15 13.14
N PHE A 317 -25.86 -23.31 13.19
CA PHE A 317 -27.27 -23.42 12.83
C PHE A 317 -28.20 -22.64 13.78
N SER A 318 -27.79 -22.44 15.03
CA SER A 318 -28.54 -21.67 16.03
C SER A 318 -28.50 -20.15 15.79
N PHE A 319 -27.56 -19.63 14.98
CA PHE A 319 -27.44 -18.20 14.74
C PHE A 319 -28.59 -17.66 13.89
N LYS A 320 -29.02 -16.44 14.23
CA LYS A 320 -29.99 -15.70 13.43
C LYS A 320 -29.39 -15.39 12.06
N ARG A 321 -30.21 -15.49 11.02
CA ARG A 321 -29.82 -15.19 9.64
C ARG A 321 -30.46 -13.90 9.16
N SER A 322 -29.83 -13.28 8.17
CA SER A 322 -30.52 -12.31 7.31
C SER A 322 -31.70 -12.97 6.60
N GLU A 323 -32.62 -12.17 6.07
CA GLU A 323 -33.94 -12.63 5.58
C GLU A 323 -33.88 -13.67 4.45
N LYS A 324 -32.72 -13.85 3.81
CA LYS A 324 -32.49 -14.79 2.71
C LYS A 324 -32.00 -16.15 3.22
N LEU A 325 -32.44 -17.23 2.57
CA LEU A 325 -31.88 -18.57 2.80
C LEU A 325 -30.41 -18.60 2.36
N VAL A 326 -29.52 -18.92 3.31
CA VAL A 326 -28.08 -19.04 3.08
C VAL A 326 -27.70 -20.52 3.00
N LEU A 327 -27.01 -20.92 1.92
CA LEU A 327 -26.44 -22.26 1.79
C LEU A 327 -25.20 -22.39 2.68
N MET A 328 -25.19 -23.38 3.55
CA MET A 328 -24.05 -23.67 4.44
C MET A 328 -23.38 -24.98 4.00
N GLU A 329 -22.15 -24.88 3.51
CA GLU A 329 -21.34 -26.03 3.09
C GLU A 329 -20.28 -26.34 4.14
N PHE A 330 -20.18 -27.59 4.58
CA PHE A 330 -19.15 -28.03 5.51
C PHE A 330 -18.22 -29.02 4.80
N MET A 331 -16.94 -28.69 4.71
CA MET A 331 -15.89 -29.49 4.09
C MET A 331 -14.91 -29.96 5.15
N LEU A 332 -14.56 -31.25 5.10
CA LEU A 332 -13.48 -31.83 5.90
C LEU A 332 -12.20 -31.72 5.06
N VAL A 333 -11.20 -30.96 5.52
CA VAL A 333 -9.97 -30.66 4.77
C VAL A 333 -8.78 -31.39 5.35
#